data_AF-A0A2R5GVB4-F1
#
_entry.id   AF-A0A2R5GVB4-F1
#
_cell.length_a   1.000
_cell.length_b   1.000
_cell.length_c   1.000
_cell.angle_alpha   90.00
_cell.angle_beta   90.00
_cell.angle_gamma   90.00
#
_symmetry.space_group_name_H-M   'P 1'
#
loop_
_entity.id
_entity.type
_entity.pdbx_description
1 polymer ?
#
loop_
_entity_poly.entity_id
_entity_poly.type
_entity_poly.pdbx_seq_one_letter_code
_entity_poly.pdbx_strand_id
1 'polypeptide(L)'
;MTKFTSFLLIAICAFLCNSAQATSTGKELLQGEARELAWYDCPANSEAKRRRPRRFAHCRCMQGFERDEEREACFRTVYLTVNNLSYMQPFSPFLVVVHNHYAPKLFVPGMPGPEGLGAIAEAGNTTMLEHVYSMDDNVLESFVGTNVPANANGTIEIRMNSDYPLVTIAAMCVNSNDCFVALNGAPIYNGAMYYEPAWDAGTEMNNELCTHVPGPACAAGTGNARTEMGEGFVHVHRGFQGINVGRTDLTEDELGANGEPLGSMYDWRNPIMLVSMSDAMM
;
A
#
# COMPACT_ATOMS: atom_id res chain seq x y z
N MET A 1 -64.51 -11.73 0.64
CA MET A 1 -64.91 -10.86 1.77
C MET A 1 -64.08 -9.59 1.67
N THR A 2 -64.57 -8.58 0.92
CA THR A 2 -65.14 -7.29 1.40
C THR A 2 -64.05 -6.31 1.88
N LYS A 3 -63.54 -5.39 1.05
CA LYS A 3 -64.04 -4.04 0.63
C LYS A 3 -64.05 -2.99 1.74
N PHE A 4 -63.39 -1.84 1.51
CA PHE A 4 -63.79 -0.41 1.70
C PHE A 4 -62.53 0.46 1.38
N THR A 5 -62.36 1.28 0.32
CA THR A 5 -63.02 2.48 -0.27
C THR A 5 -63.18 3.70 0.65
N SER A 6 -62.45 4.81 0.38
CA SER A 6 -62.98 6.16 0.00
C SER A 6 -61.94 7.30 0.13
N PHE A 7 -61.65 8.08 -0.94
CA PHE A 7 -62.17 9.43 -1.35
C PHE A 7 -61.63 10.61 -0.49
N LEU A 8 -60.79 11.53 -1.02
CA LEU A 8 -61.02 12.70 -1.92
C LEU A 8 -61.25 14.03 -1.15
N LEU A 9 -60.45 15.08 -1.42
CA LEU A 9 -60.81 16.49 -1.76
C LEU A 9 -59.61 17.45 -1.53
N ILE A 10 -59.06 18.09 -2.58
CA ILE A 10 -59.38 19.43 -3.15
C ILE A 10 -59.04 20.62 -2.24
N ALA A 11 -58.08 21.46 -2.66
CA ALA A 11 -58.18 22.92 -2.57
C ALA A 11 -57.22 23.60 -3.58
N ILE A 12 -57.79 24.00 -4.70
CA ILE A 12 -57.27 25.01 -5.63
C ILE A 12 -57.52 26.39 -4.99
N CYS A 13 -56.56 27.30 -5.03
CA CYS A 13 -56.85 28.73 -4.95
C CYS A 13 -55.93 29.51 -5.88
N ALA A 14 -56.52 30.04 -6.95
CA ALA A 14 -55.94 30.98 -7.90
C ALA A 14 -56.64 32.33 -7.72
N PHE A 15 -55.90 33.44 -7.76
CA PHE A 15 -56.37 34.80 -8.10
C PHE A 15 -55.09 35.60 -8.46
N LEU A 16 -54.80 35.93 -9.74
CA LEU A 16 -55.26 37.10 -10.52
C LEU A 16 -54.96 38.42 -9.77
N CYS A 17 -54.39 39.50 -10.32
CA CYS A 17 -54.12 40.01 -11.67
C CYS A 17 -53.34 41.34 -11.45
N ASN A 18 -52.39 41.75 -12.30
CA ASN A 18 -52.53 42.97 -13.10
C ASN A 18 -51.33 43.27 -14.00
N SER A 19 -51.68 43.68 -15.20
CA SER A 19 -50.87 44.17 -16.31
C SER A 19 -50.25 45.54 -16.04
N ALA A 20 -49.01 45.73 -16.49
CA ALA A 20 -48.50 47.03 -16.94
C ALA A 20 -47.54 46.81 -18.12
N GLN A 21 -48.00 47.22 -19.31
CA GLN A 21 -47.15 47.38 -20.49
C GLN A 21 -46.37 48.69 -20.38
N ALA A 22 -45.06 48.64 -20.67
CA ALA A 22 -44.31 49.81 -21.12
C ALA A 22 -43.39 49.37 -22.26
N THR A 23 -43.71 49.85 -23.45
CA THR A 23 -42.93 49.78 -24.68
C THR A 23 -41.70 50.68 -24.59
N SER A 24 -40.57 50.22 -25.11
CA SER A 24 -39.84 50.80 -26.26
C SER A 24 -38.32 50.74 -26.14
N THR A 25 -37.72 50.38 -27.29
CA THR A 25 -36.46 50.90 -27.83
C THR A 25 -35.14 50.55 -27.14
N GLY A 26 -34.39 49.68 -27.83
CA GLY A 26 -33.01 49.97 -28.21
C GLY A 26 -31.94 49.75 -27.15
N LYS A 27 -31.39 48.53 -27.11
CA LYS A 27 -29.94 48.29 -27.03
C LYS A 27 -29.66 46.80 -27.15
N GLU A 28 -29.54 46.37 -28.39
CA GLU A 28 -28.57 45.36 -28.75
C GLU A 28 -27.19 45.92 -28.37
N LEU A 29 -26.66 45.58 -27.19
CA LEU A 29 -25.26 45.81 -26.82
C LEU A 29 -24.94 45.04 -25.52
N LEU A 30 -24.08 44.03 -25.69
CA LEU A 30 -23.12 43.52 -24.71
C LEU A 30 -23.67 42.68 -23.55
N GLN A 31 -24.08 41.45 -23.85
CA GLN A 31 -23.88 40.32 -22.93
C GLN A 31 -22.96 39.29 -23.58
N GLY A 32 -21.75 39.74 -23.92
CA GLY A 32 -20.61 38.85 -23.87
C GLY A 32 -20.26 38.71 -22.39
N GLU A 33 -20.78 37.67 -21.73
CA GLU A 33 -20.20 37.22 -20.47
C GLU A 33 -18.74 36.93 -20.77
N ALA A 34 -17.86 37.84 -20.35
CA ALA A 34 -16.45 37.56 -20.23
C ALA A 34 -16.36 36.42 -19.22
N ARG A 35 -16.33 35.16 -19.71
CA ARG A 35 -15.75 34.04 -18.98
C ARG A 35 -14.38 34.53 -18.56
N GLU A 36 -14.26 34.93 -17.31
CA GLU A 36 -12.97 35.16 -16.68
C GLU A 36 -12.22 33.86 -16.87
N LEU A 37 -11.33 33.82 -17.87
CA LEU A 37 -10.62 32.61 -18.23
C LEU A 37 -9.92 32.17 -16.94
N ALA A 38 -10.36 31.07 -16.34
CA ALA A 38 -9.76 30.52 -15.14
C ALA A 38 -8.26 30.33 -15.40
N TRP A 39 -7.43 30.72 -14.44
CA TRP A 39 -5.99 30.50 -14.52
C TRP A 39 -5.75 29.05 -14.11
N TYR A 40 -4.81 28.39 -14.77
CA TYR A 40 -4.42 27.03 -14.41
C TYR A 40 -3.40 27.11 -13.28
N ASP A 41 -3.66 26.42 -12.18
CA ASP A 41 -2.71 26.29 -11.08
C ASP A 41 -1.73 25.17 -11.40
N CYS A 42 -0.44 25.52 -11.39
CA CYS A 42 0.59 24.53 -11.65
C CYS A 42 0.61 23.46 -10.54
N PRO A 43 0.71 22.17 -10.90
CA PRO A 43 0.63 21.07 -9.94
C PRO A 43 1.82 21.09 -8.98
N ALA A 44 1.74 20.24 -7.95
CA ALA A 44 2.80 20.08 -6.99
C ALA A 44 4.16 19.78 -7.66
N ASN A 45 5.25 20.22 -7.03
CA ASN A 45 6.62 20.10 -7.56
C ASN A 45 6.83 20.74 -8.94
N SER A 46 6.08 21.80 -9.26
CA SER A 46 6.22 22.56 -10.50
C SER A 46 6.05 24.07 -10.29
N GLU A 47 6.51 24.87 -11.26
CA GLU A 47 6.41 26.33 -11.26
C GLU A 47 5.84 26.87 -12.57
N ALA A 48 5.15 28.01 -12.50
CA ALA A 48 4.60 28.68 -13.67
C ALA A 48 5.70 29.30 -14.54
N LYS A 49 5.76 28.92 -15.83
CA LYS A 49 6.68 29.55 -16.82
C LYS A 49 6.28 30.98 -17.17
N ARG A 50 5.05 31.40 -16.81
CA ARG A 50 4.48 32.71 -17.12
C ARG A 50 3.43 33.13 -16.09
N ARG A 51 3.17 34.43 -15.98
CA ARG A 51 2.28 35.03 -14.96
C ARG A 51 0.84 34.49 -14.93
N ARG A 52 0.32 33.97 -16.05
CA ARG A 52 -1.04 33.39 -16.15
C ARG A 52 -1.01 32.08 -16.95
N PRO A 53 -0.68 30.95 -16.32
CA PRO A 53 -0.78 29.64 -16.94
C PRO A 53 -2.23 29.35 -17.34
N ARG A 54 -2.39 28.50 -18.36
CA ARG A 54 -3.70 28.11 -18.92
C ARG A 54 -3.88 26.59 -19.04
N ARG A 55 -2.80 25.84 -18.82
CA ARG A 55 -2.69 24.40 -18.99
C ARG A 55 -1.33 23.95 -18.44
N PHE A 56 -1.17 22.67 -18.16
CA PHE A 56 0.06 22.08 -17.64
C PHE A 56 1.31 22.38 -18.48
N ALA A 57 1.19 22.50 -19.81
CA ALA A 57 2.30 22.89 -20.68
C ALA A 57 2.97 24.25 -20.31
N HIS A 58 2.23 25.14 -19.63
CA HIS A 58 2.73 26.42 -19.13
C HIS A 58 3.42 26.31 -17.76
N CYS A 59 3.52 25.10 -17.20
CA CYS A 59 4.24 24.78 -15.98
C CYS A 59 5.55 24.06 -16.30
N ARG A 60 6.53 24.17 -15.41
CA ARG A 60 7.83 23.51 -15.48
C ARG A 60 8.02 22.70 -14.20
N CYS A 61 8.38 21.42 -14.30
CA CYS A 61 8.75 20.67 -13.10
C CYS A 61 10.02 21.25 -12.46
N MET A 62 10.10 21.13 -11.14
CA MET A 62 11.31 21.43 -10.38
C MET A 62 12.44 20.45 -10.75
N GLN A 63 13.68 20.80 -10.39
CA GLN A 63 14.84 19.95 -10.66
C GLN A 63 14.67 18.56 -10.01
N GLY A 64 14.99 17.50 -10.76
CA GLY A 64 14.84 16.11 -10.33
C GLY A 64 13.43 15.54 -10.50
N PHE A 65 12.46 16.35 -10.95
CA PHE A 65 11.12 15.90 -11.29
C PHE A 65 10.90 15.87 -12.80
N GLU A 66 10.31 14.78 -13.26
CA GLU A 66 9.93 14.50 -14.64
C GLU A 66 8.45 14.82 -14.87
N ARG A 67 8.14 15.30 -16.08
CA ARG A 67 6.77 15.65 -16.48
C ARG A 67 6.02 14.39 -16.91
N ASP A 68 4.82 14.23 -16.37
CA ASP A 68 3.84 13.25 -16.81
C ASP A 68 2.65 14.02 -17.44
N GLU A 69 2.54 13.98 -18.77
CA GLU A 69 1.51 14.75 -19.49
C GLU A 69 0.12 14.11 -19.36
N GLU A 70 0.04 12.79 -19.12
CA GLU A 70 -1.23 12.09 -18.96
C GLU A 70 -1.86 12.42 -17.61
N ARG A 71 -1.03 12.43 -16.56
CA ARG A 71 -1.45 12.80 -15.20
C ARG A 71 -1.41 14.31 -14.91
N GLU A 72 -0.96 15.11 -15.88
CA GLU A 72 -0.69 16.55 -15.73
C GLU A 72 0.09 16.90 -14.45
N ALA A 73 1.11 16.10 -14.11
CA ALA A 73 1.83 16.16 -12.83
C ALA A 73 3.34 16.01 -13.00
N CYS A 74 4.08 16.30 -11.92
CA CYS A 74 5.52 16.19 -11.84
C CYS A 74 5.91 15.12 -10.82
N PHE A 75 6.64 14.08 -11.25
CA PHE A 75 7.07 12.96 -10.40
C PHE A 75 8.59 12.86 -10.37
N ARG A 76 9.13 12.30 -9.31
CA ARG A 76 10.54 11.88 -9.26
C ARG A 76 10.60 10.37 -9.07
N THR A 77 11.60 9.75 -9.68
CA THR A 77 11.95 8.36 -9.42
C THR A 77 12.93 8.32 -8.25
N VAL A 78 12.68 7.44 -7.28
CA VAL A 78 13.61 7.17 -6.17
C VAL A 78 13.76 5.66 -6.00
N TYR A 79 14.85 5.25 -5.35
CA TYR A 79 15.16 3.84 -5.12
C TYR A 79 15.16 3.54 -3.63
N LEU A 80 14.36 2.55 -3.23
CA LEU A 80 14.36 2.01 -1.88
C LEU A 80 15.29 0.81 -1.86
N THR A 81 16.42 0.92 -1.17
CA THR A 81 17.32 -0.20 -0.92
C THR A 81 16.81 -0.98 0.28
N VAL A 82 16.41 -2.22 0.04
CA VAL A 82 15.99 -3.18 1.06
C VAL A 82 17.17 -4.06 1.42
N ASN A 83 17.54 -4.06 2.69
CA ASN A 83 18.58 -4.92 3.23
C ASN A 83 17.95 -5.95 4.16
N ASN A 84 18.20 -7.22 3.88
CA ASN A 84 17.81 -8.32 4.75
C ASN A 84 18.88 -8.47 5.85
N LEU A 85 18.49 -8.22 7.09
CA LEU A 85 19.37 -8.30 8.27
C LEU A 85 19.31 -9.65 8.98
N SER A 86 18.36 -10.53 8.61
CA SER A 86 18.28 -11.89 9.14
C SER A 86 19.29 -12.84 8.49
N TYR A 87 19.60 -13.89 9.23
CA TYR A 87 20.34 -15.03 8.72
C TYR A 87 19.36 -16.08 8.15
N MET A 88 19.60 -16.52 6.91
CA MET A 88 18.87 -17.62 6.25
C MET A 88 17.33 -17.50 6.21
N GLN A 89 16.78 -16.30 6.37
CA GLN A 89 15.35 -16.03 6.27
C GLN A 89 15.07 -15.24 4.98
N PRO A 90 14.57 -15.89 3.91
CA PRO A 90 14.31 -15.21 2.66
C PRO A 90 13.07 -14.32 2.76
N PHE A 91 13.04 -13.24 1.98
CA PHE A 91 11.81 -12.47 1.73
C PHE A 91 11.15 -12.90 0.41
N SER A 92 9.81 -12.94 0.40
CA SER A 92 9.07 -13.05 -0.87
C SER A 92 9.20 -11.75 -1.69
N PRO A 93 8.72 -11.73 -2.95
CA PRO A 93 8.49 -10.46 -3.63
C PRO A 93 7.63 -9.52 -2.77
N PHE A 94 7.91 -8.22 -2.86
CA PHE A 94 7.27 -7.21 -2.03
C PHE A 94 5.96 -6.74 -2.68
N LEU A 95 4.89 -6.61 -1.90
CA LEU A 95 3.84 -5.63 -2.21
C LEU A 95 4.48 -4.25 -2.09
N VAL A 96 4.27 -3.37 -3.06
CA VAL A 96 4.71 -1.98 -3.04
C VAL A 96 3.51 -1.09 -3.31
N VAL A 97 3.31 -0.06 -2.49
CA VAL A 97 2.21 0.90 -2.61
C VAL A 97 2.77 2.30 -2.36
N VAL A 98 2.64 3.19 -3.34
CA VAL A 98 2.95 4.62 -3.20
C VAL A 98 1.65 5.37 -3.02
N HIS A 99 1.49 6.11 -1.92
CA HIS A 99 0.19 6.65 -1.54
C HIS A 99 0.28 7.96 -0.76
N ASN A 100 -0.88 8.59 -0.56
CA ASN A 100 -1.02 9.79 0.26
C ASN A 100 -1.42 9.44 1.71
N HIS A 101 -1.65 10.44 2.55
CA HIS A 101 -1.99 10.25 3.97
C HIS A 101 -3.40 9.69 4.24
N TYR A 102 -4.27 9.64 3.24
CA TYR A 102 -5.66 9.19 3.35
C TYR A 102 -5.85 7.73 2.95
N ALA A 103 -4.91 7.14 2.21
CA ALA A 103 -4.92 5.70 1.93
C ALA A 103 -4.80 4.89 3.24
N PRO A 104 -5.51 3.75 3.36
CA PRO A 104 -5.46 2.93 4.56
C PRO A 104 -4.07 2.33 4.76
N LYS A 105 -3.62 2.30 6.01
CA LYS A 105 -2.44 1.53 6.42
C LYS A 105 -2.64 0.05 6.13
N LEU A 106 -1.57 -0.67 5.83
CA LEU A 106 -1.63 -2.11 5.59
C LEU A 106 -2.09 -2.87 6.84
N PHE A 107 -1.68 -2.42 8.01
CA PHE A 107 -2.14 -2.99 9.28
C PHE A 107 -2.02 -1.97 10.42
N VAL A 108 -2.64 -2.29 11.54
CA VAL A 108 -2.48 -1.57 12.81
C VAL A 108 -2.04 -2.59 13.85
N PRO A 109 -0.89 -2.41 14.53
CA PRO A 109 -0.46 -3.33 15.58
C PRO A 109 -1.52 -3.51 16.65
N GLY A 110 -1.74 -4.75 17.10
CA GLY A 110 -2.76 -5.11 18.08
C GLY A 110 -4.17 -5.28 17.50
N MET A 111 -4.36 -5.05 16.20
CA MET A 111 -5.65 -5.25 15.51
C MET A 111 -5.58 -6.45 14.56
N PRO A 112 -6.72 -7.08 14.22
CA PRO A 112 -6.78 -8.02 13.11
C PRO A 112 -6.24 -7.39 11.82
N GLY A 113 -5.46 -8.15 11.06
CA GLY A 113 -5.01 -7.74 9.73
C GLY A 113 -6.17 -7.59 8.75
N PRO A 114 -6.01 -6.80 7.67
CA PRO A 114 -7.01 -6.74 6.62
C PRO A 114 -7.09 -8.07 5.84
N GLU A 115 -8.17 -8.22 5.09
CA GLU A 115 -8.28 -9.30 4.11
C GLU A 115 -7.08 -9.27 3.15
N GLY A 116 -6.46 -10.43 2.93
CA GLY A 116 -5.28 -10.57 2.08
C GLY A 116 -3.94 -10.42 2.79
N LEU A 117 -3.86 -9.91 4.03
CA LEU A 117 -2.58 -9.86 4.76
C LEU A 117 -2.01 -11.26 5.00
N GLY A 118 -2.83 -12.21 5.42
CA GLY A 118 -2.43 -13.62 5.57
C GLY A 118 -1.95 -14.24 4.26
N ALA A 119 -2.47 -13.81 3.10
CA ALA A 119 -1.99 -14.31 1.80
C ALA A 119 -0.53 -13.88 1.53
N ILE A 120 -0.14 -12.68 1.96
CA ILE A 120 1.25 -12.23 1.94
C ILE A 120 2.04 -13.02 2.99
N ALA A 121 1.58 -13.05 4.23
CA ALA A 121 2.31 -13.62 5.36
C ALA A 121 2.54 -15.13 5.27
N GLU A 122 1.64 -15.88 4.61
CA GLU A 122 1.69 -17.35 4.52
C GLU A 122 2.15 -17.86 3.14
N ALA A 123 2.12 -17.05 2.08
CA ALA A 123 2.54 -17.48 0.72
C ALA A 123 3.33 -16.45 -0.08
N GLY A 124 3.54 -15.25 0.43
CA GLY A 124 4.07 -14.15 -0.37
C GLY A 124 3.16 -13.76 -1.54
N ASN A 125 1.85 -14.05 -1.44
CA ASN A 125 0.87 -13.72 -2.47
C ASN A 125 0.29 -12.32 -2.21
N THR A 126 0.71 -11.36 -3.02
CA THR A 126 0.36 -9.94 -2.91
C THR A 126 -0.86 -9.55 -3.74
N THR A 127 -1.37 -10.43 -4.62
CA THR A 127 -2.32 -10.09 -5.69
C THR A 127 -3.59 -9.42 -5.18
N MET A 128 -4.17 -9.91 -4.08
CA MET A 128 -5.40 -9.34 -3.53
C MET A 128 -5.18 -7.90 -3.03
N LEU A 129 -4.15 -7.67 -2.23
CA LEU A 129 -3.87 -6.35 -1.66
C LEU A 129 -3.39 -5.38 -2.73
N GLU A 130 -2.59 -5.84 -3.71
CA GLU A 130 -2.24 -5.02 -4.88
C GLU A 130 -3.51 -4.54 -5.59
N HIS A 131 -4.45 -5.44 -5.88
CA HIS A 131 -5.71 -5.07 -6.54
C HIS A 131 -6.52 -4.08 -5.70
N VAL A 132 -6.65 -4.31 -4.39
CA VAL A 132 -7.38 -3.41 -3.46
C VAL A 132 -6.77 -2.00 -3.49
N TYR A 133 -5.44 -1.88 -3.38
CA TYR A 133 -4.78 -0.58 -3.42
C TYR A 133 -4.85 0.08 -4.80
N SER A 134 -4.84 -0.69 -5.89
CA SER A 134 -4.95 -0.14 -7.26
C SER A 134 -6.27 0.58 -7.53
N MET A 135 -7.30 0.29 -6.72
CA MET A 135 -8.64 0.89 -6.83
C MET A 135 -8.86 2.09 -5.90
N ASP A 136 -7.89 2.44 -5.05
CA ASP A 136 -8.00 3.57 -4.14
C ASP A 136 -7.44 4.86 -4.78
N ASP A 137 -8.26 5.89 -4.90
CA ASP A 137 -7.87 7.20 -5.43
C ASP A 137 -6.75 7.89 -4.63
N ASN A 138 -6.47 7.40 -3.42
CA ASN A 138 -5.38 7.87 -2.57
C ASN A 138 -4.04 7.16 -2.81
N VAL A 139 -4.01 6.21 -3.75
CA VAL A 139 -2.82 5.45 -4.16
C VAL A 139 -2.40 5.91 -5.56
N LEU A 140 -1.12 6.24 -5.69
CA LEU A 140 -0.53 6.60 -6.98
C LEU A 140 -0.25 5.36 -7.84
N GLU A 141 0.30 4.33 -7.21
CA GLU A 141 0.60 3.04 -7.82
C GLU A 141 0.71 1.94 -6.76
N SER A 142 0.33 0.73 -7.15
CA SER A 142 0.56 -0.50 -6.40
C SER A 142 1.04 -1.58 -7.34
N PHE A 143 2.10 -2.30 -6.97
CA PHE A 143 2.72 -3.32 -7.81
C PHE A 143 3.53 -4.33 -6.99
N VAL A 144 4.05 -5.36 -7.65
CA VAL A 144 4.94 -6.36 -7.04
C VAL A 144 6.41 -6.03 -7.30
N GLY A 145 7.15 -5.75 -6.23
CA GLY A 145 8.60 -5.51 -6.27
C GLY A 145 9.38 -6.83 -6.31
N THR A 146 9.85 -7.22 -7.50
CA THR A 146 10.60 -8.46 -7.74
C THR A 146 12.12 -8.29 -7.73
N ASN A 147 12.61 -7.05 -7.68
CA ASN A 147 14.04 -6.72 -7.75
C ASN A 147 14.78 -6.83 -6.41
N VAL A 148 14.11 -7.33 -5.37
CA VAL A 148 14.74 -7.73 -4.10
C VAL A 148 14.90 -9.24 -4.12
N PRO A 149 16.13 -9.77 -4.35
CA PRO A 149 16.34 -11.20 -4.34
C PRO A 149 16.06 -11.77 -2.95
N ALA A 150 15.47 -12.96 -2.89
CA ALA A 150 14.95 -13.50 -1.63
C ALA A 150 15.97 -13.52 -0.47
N ASN A 151 17.24 -13.83 -0.75
CA ASN A 151 18.32 -13.91 0.26
C ASN A 151 19.39 -12.83 0.12
N ALA A 152 19.07 -11.69 -0.50
CA ALA A 152 20.05 -10.63 -0.70
C ALA A 152 19.40 -9.25 -0.58
N ASN A 153 20.26 -8.22 -0.61
CA ASN A 153 19.82 -6.85 -0.71
C ASN A 153 19.35 -6.58 -2.15
N GLY A 154 18.38 -5.69 -2.28
CA GLY A 154 17.92 -5.24 -3.59
C GLY A 154 17.27 -3.88 -3.53
N THR A 155 16.88 -3.39 -4.70
CA THR A 155 16.32 -2.05 -4.84
C THR A 155 14.91 -2.13 -5.42
N ILE A 156 14.01 -1.33 -4.87
CA ILE A 156 12.67 -1.12 -5.39
C ILE A 156 12.64 0.30 -5.97
N GLU A 157 12.40 0.40 -7.27
CA GLU A 157 12.17 1.67 -7.94
C GLU A 157 10.73 2.10 -7.72
N ILE A 158 10.51 3.35 -7.33
CA ILE A 158 9.18 3.93 -7.17
C ILE A 158 9.12 5.32 -7.79
N ARG A 159 7.94 5.72 -8.27
CA ARG A 159 7.66 7.09 -8.69
C ARG A 159 6.81 7.77 -7.63
N MET A 160 7.18 8.98 -7.22
CA MET A 160 6.46 9.71 -6.19
C MET A 160 6.45 11.22 -6.45
N ASN A 161 5.58 11.94 -5.74
CA ASN A 161 5.58 13.40 -5.67
C ASN A 161 5.14 13.87 -4.27
N SER A 162 4.91 15.17 -4.09
CA SER A 162 4.46 15.70 -2.79
C SER A 162 2.99 15.44 -2.47
N ASP A 163 2.17 15.07 -3.45
CA ASP A 163 0.78 14.63 -3.21
C ASP A 163 0.73 13.20 -2.67
N TYR A 164 1.67 12.34 -3.09
CA TYR A 164 1.82 10.94 -2.66
C TYR A 164 3.20 10.69 -2.01
N PRO A 165 3.44 11.22 -0.79
CA PRO A 165 4.76 11.19 -0.16
C PRO A 165 5.07 9.90 0.61
N LEU A 166 4.10 8.99 0.75
CA LEU A 166 4.22 7.80 1.59
C LEU A 166 4.40 6.54 0.78
N VAL A 167 5.11 5.58 1.37
CA VAL A 167 5.27 4.25 0.80
C VAL A 167 4.93 3.18 1.83
N THR A 168 4.18 2.18 1.39
CA THR A 168 4.02 0.91 2.07
C THR A 168 4.71 -0.18 1.27
N ILE A 169 5.60 -0.94 1.89
CA ILE A 169 6.10 -2.20 1.32
C ILE A 169 5.86 -3.34 2.30
N ALA A 170 5.56 -4.55 1.81
CA ALA A 170 5.44 -5.73 2.65
C ALA A 170 5.82 -7.02 1.93
N ALA A 171 6.47 -7.95 2.62
CA ALA A 171 6.85 -9.25 2.08
C ALA A 171 6.76 -10.34 3.16
N MET A 172 6.54 -11.57 2.73
CA MET A 172 6.61 -12.76 3.59
C MET A 172 8.03 -12.96 4.10
N CYS A 173 8.17 -13.37 5.36
CA CYS A 173 9.36 -14.09 5.79
C CYS A 173 9.17 -15.56 5.39
N VAL A 174 9.82 -16.00 4.31
CA VAL A 174 9.46 -17.24 3.59
C VAL A 174 9.54 -18.51 4.44
N ASN A 175 10.57 -18.67 5.27
CA ASN A 175 10.70 -19.82 6.18
C ASN A 175 9.88 -19.60 7.46
N SER A 176 8.59 -19.30 7.38
CA SER A 176 7.72 -19.15 8.56
C SER A 176 6.27 -19.54 8.25
N ASN A 177 5.42 -19.67 9.28
CA ASN A 177 3.99 -19.86 9.13
C ASN A 177 3.33 -18.59 8.55
N ASP A 178 3.35 -17.49 9.31
CA ASP A 178 2.70 -16.22 8.94
C ASP A 178 3.51 -14.97 9.34
N CYS A 179 4.84 -15.05 9.24
CA CYS A 179 5.70 -13.87 9.39
C CYS A 179 5.69 -13.00 8.13
N PHE A 180 5.68 -11.69 8.34
CA PHE A 180 5.94 -10.71 7.30
C PHE A 180 6.79 -9.55 7.80
N VAL A 181 7.44 -8.85 6.89
CA VAL A 181 8.13 -7.57 7.14
C VAL A 181 7.39 -6.47 6.42
N ALA A 182 7.38 -5.26 6.97
CA ALA A 182 6.71 -4.15 6.32
C ALA A 182 7.29 -2.79 6.71
N LEU A 183 7.35 -1.88 5.73
CA LEU A 183 7.35 -0.44 5.97
C LEU A 183 5.90 0.02 5.81
N ASN A 184 5.25 0.53 6.85
CA ASN A 184 3.79 0.72 6.86
C ASN A 184 3.39 2.20 6.68
N GLY A 185 3.49 2.68 5.44
CA GLY A 185 3.12 4.04 5.03
C GLY A 185 4.06 5.11 5.58
N ALA A 186 5.35 4.94 5.34
CA ALA A 186 6.39 5.85 5.81
C ALA A 186 6.71 6.94 4.78
N PRO A 187 7.04 8.17 5.21
CA PRO A 187 7.42 9.24 4.31
C PRO A 187 8.80 9.00 3.70
N ILE A 188 8.97 9.21 2.40
CA ILE A 188 10.28 9.02 1.75
C ILE A 188 10.98 10.36 1.49
N TYR A 189 12.18 10.51 2.05
CA TYR A 189 13.02 11.70 1.92
C TYR A 189 14.50 11.33 1.84
N ASN A 190 15.35 12.27 1.41
CA ASN A 190 16.78 12.02 1.24
C ASN A 190 17.44 11.67 2.58
N GLY A 191 18.10 10.52 2.63
CA GLY A 191 18.72 9.99 3.85
C GLY A 191 17.76 9.29 4.82
N ALA A 192 16.52 9.00 4.39
CA ALA A 192 15.61 8.20 5.19
C ALA A 192 16.17 6.77 5.41
N MET A 193 16.09 6.30 6.65
CA MET A 193 16.48 4.94 7.07
C MET A 193 15.44 4.40 8.05
N TYR A 194 14.92 3.22 7.77
CA TYR A 194 13.88 2.54 8.54
C TYR A 194 14.33 1.15 8.93
N TYR A 195 14.38 0.88 10.23
CA TYR A 195 14.64 -0.45 10.78
C TYR A 195 13.31 -1.07 11.18
N GLU A 196 12.89 -2.10 10.45
CA GLU A 196 11.61 -2.74 10.63
C GLU A 196 11.77 -4.10 11.32
N PRO A 197 10.91 -4.41 12.31
CA PRO A 197 10.85 -5.75 12.87
C PRO A 197 10.14 -6.70 11.90
N ALA A 198 10.25 -7.99 12.20
CA ALA A 198 9.30 -8.98 11.73
C ALA A 198 7.97 -8.82 12.46
N TRP A 199 6.88 -8.98 11.73
CA TRP A 199 5.50 -9.00 12.19
C TRP A 199 4.92 -10.38 12.00
N ASP A 200 4.02 -10.73 12.87
CA ASP A 200 3.20 -11.93 12.86
C ASP A 200 1.78 -11.49 12.47
N ALA A 201 1.20 -12.11 11.45
CA ALA A 201 -0.12 -11.73 10.96
C ALA A 201 -1.24 -12.18 11.91
N GLY A 202 -0.97 -13.17 12.77
CA GLY A 202 -1.93 -13.83 13.64
C GLY A 202 -2.98 -14.61 12.86
N THR A 203 -2.67 -15.04 11.63
CA THR A 203 -3.61 -15.77 10.76
C THR A 203 -3.38 -17.28 10.80
N GLU A 204 -2.16 -17.72 11.07
CA GLU A 204 -1.79 -19.13 11.19
C GLU A 204 -1.15 -19.42 12.55
N MET A 205 -1.32 -20.65 13.08
CA MET A 205 -0.59 -21.04 14.28
C MET A 205 0.92 -21.12 13.97
N ASN A 206 1.73 -20.47 14.81
CA ASN A 206 3.19 -20.56 14.83
C ASN A 206 3.69 -21.94 15.30
N ASN A 207 3.37 -22.99 14.54
CA ASN A 207 3.68 -24.35 14.88
C ASN A 207 5.06 -24.80 14.40
N GLU A 208 5.73 -24.01 13.54
CA GLU A 208 7.09 -24.25 13.02
C GLU A 208 7.25 -25.65 12.39
N LEU A 209 6.15 -26.24 11.90
CA LEU A 209 6.14 -27.56 11.27
C LEU A 209 6.58 -27.46 9.81
N CYS A 210 7.39 -28.41 9.34
CA CYS A 210 7.77 -28.42 7.92
C CYS A 210 6.63 -28.75 6.96
N THR A 211 5.48 -29.16 7.50
CA THR A 211 4.23 -29.30 6.78
C THR A 211 3.49 -27.98 6.56
N HIS A 212 3.80 -26.96 7.36
CA HIS A 212 3.08 -25.68 7.42
C HIS A 212 3.97 -24.50 7.00
N VAL A 213 5.28 -24.58 7.22
CA VAL A 213 6.26 -23.58 6.78
C VAL A 213 6.66 -23.82 5.31
N PRO A 214 6.56 -22.82 4.40
CA PRO A 214 7.12 -22.92 3.07
C PRO A 214 8.63 -22.62 3.05
N GLY A 215 9.23 -22.71 1.87
CA GLY A 215 10.60 -22.28 1.65
C GLY A 215 11.67 -23.36 1.86
N PRO A 216 12.95 -22.98 1.68
CA PRO A 216 14.06 -23.91 1.71
C PRO A 216 14.40 -24.47 3.10
N ALA A 217 13.80 -23.96 4.18
CA ALA A 217 13.98 -24.55 5.51
C ALA A 217 13.48 -25.99 5.59
N CYS A 218 12.51 -26.34 4.74
CA CYS A 218 11.87 -27.64 4.73
C CYS A 218 12.09 -28.36 3.40
N ALA A 219 11.86 -29.67 3.39
CA ALA A 219 11.99 -30.46 2.18
C ALA A 219 11.05 -29.95 1.08
N ALA A 220 11.53 -29.98 -0.17
CA ALA A 220 10.75 -29.46 -1.29
C ALA A 220 9.38 -30.17 -1.38
N GLY A 221 8.31 -29.38 -1.47
CA GLY A 221 6.94 -29.88 -1.63
C GLY A 221 6.26 -30.35 -0.35
N THR A 222 6.85 -30.12 0.84
CA THR A 222 6.22 -30.52 2.11
C THR A 222 5.40 -29.43 2.78
N GLY A 223 5.62 -28.14 2.49
CA GLY A 223 5.13 -27.01 3.31
C GLY A 223 3.86 -26.30 2.84
N ASN A 224 3.39 -25.35 3.67
CA ASN A 224 2.24 -24.44 3.48
C ASN A 224 0.83 -25.05 3.64
N ALA A 225 0.68 -26.07 4.49
CA ALA A 225 -0.64 -26.46 4.97
C ALA A 225 -1.23 -25.36 5.88
N ARG A 226 -2.49 -24.98 5.66
CA ARG A 226 -3.16 -23.89 6.40
C ARG A 226 -4.36 -24.42 7.16
N THR A 227 -4.08 -25.11 8.26
CA THR A 227 -5.12 -25.91 8.95
C THR A 227 -5.42 -25.43 10.37
N GLU A 228 -4.62 -24.51 10.91
CA GLU A 228 -4.70 -24.03 12.28
C GLU A 228 -4.75 -22.49 12.31
N MET A 229 -5.56 -21.93 13.21
CA MET A 229 -5.76 -20.49 13.32
C MET A 229 -4.70 -19.85 14.23
N GLY A 230 -4.21 -18.68 13.85
CA GLY A 230 -3.30 -17.87 14.66
C GLY A 230 -3.98 -17.03 15.75
N GLU A 231 -3.21 -16.11 16.33
CA GLU A 231 -3.57 -15.24 17.46
C GLU A 231 -4.74 -14.28 17.18
N GLY A 232 -5.02 -14.01 15.91
CA GLY A 232 -6.13 -13.15 15.46
C GLY A 232 -5.82 -11.65 15.45
N PHE A 233 -4.57 -11.25 15.69
CA PHE A 233 -4.15 -9.85 15.61
C PHE A 233 -2.67 -9.73 15.23
N VAL A 234 -2.32 -8.63 14.57
CA VAL A 234 -0.95 -8.37 14.15
C VAL A 234 -0.09 -7.94 15.33
N HIS A 235 1.05 -8.61 15.54
CA HIS A 235 2.02 -8.22 16.57
C HIS A 235 3.46 -8.42 16.10
N VAL A 236 4.43 -7.92 16.88
CA VAL A 236 5.85 -8.18 16.59
C VAL A 236 6.09 -9.68 16.69
N HIS A 237 6.64 -10.29 15.64
CA HIS A 237 6.92 -11.72 15.63
C HIS A 237 8.00 -12.04 16.65
N ARG A 238 7.82 -13.15 17.37
CA ARG A 238 8.64 -13.49 18.54
C ARG A 238 9.89 -14.31 18.19
N GLY A 239 10.30 -14.30 16.93
CA GLY A 239 11.29 -15.23 16.36
C GLY A 239 10.79 -16.68 16.33
N PHE A 240 11.67 -17.59 15.91
CA PHE A 240 11.51 -19.01 16.14
C PHE A 240 11.83 -19.29 17.60
N GLN A 241 10.94 -19.96 18.32
CA GLN A 241 11.22 -20.34 19.71
C GLN A 241 11.18 -21.84 19.96
N GLY A 242 10.98 -22.64 18.91
CA GLY A 242 10.89 -24.09 19.06
C GLY A 242 9.72 -24.48 19.96
N ILE A 243 8.66 -23.66 20.03
CA ILE A 243 7.55 -23.77 21.00
C ILE A 243 6.64 -24.93 20.64
N ASN A 244 7.15 -26.16 20.63
CA ASN A 244 6.40 -27.41 20.57
C ASN A 244 7.40 -28.59 20.64
N VAL A 245 8.28 -28.60 21.64
CA VAL A 245 9.25 -29.69 21.85
C VAL A 245 8.51 -31.05 21.81
N GLY A 246 8.68 -31.79 20.71
CA GLY A 246 7.98 -33.06 20.41
C GLY A 246 6.91 -33.05 19.31
N ARG A 247 6.58 -31.90 18.70
CA ARG A 247 5.80 -31.81 17.45
C ARG A 247 6.52 -31.06 16.33
N THR A 248 7.52 -30.24 16.63
CA THR A 248 8.21 -29.39 15.65
C THR A 248 9.33 -30.09 14.87
N ASP A 249 9.40 -29.81 13.56
CA ASP A 249 10.50 -30.24 12.67
C ASP A 249 11.62 -29.18 12.57
N LEU A 250 11.37 -27.93 12.99
CA LEU A 250 12.36 -26.84 12.97
C LEU A 250 12.86 -26.51 14.39
N THR A 251 13.23 -27.54 15.15
CA THR A 251 13.70 -27.37 16.55
C THR A 251 15.19 -27.11 16.67
N GLU A 252 15.62 -26.72 17.87
CA GLU A 252 17.03 -26.75 18.24
C GLU A 252 17.61 -28.19 18.38
N ASP A 253 16.75 -29.22 18.45
CA ASP A 253 17.18 -30.60 18.64
C ASP A 253 17.51 -31.33 17.31
N GLU A 254 17.06 -30.78 16.17
CA GLU A 254 17.39 -31.28 14.84
C GLU A 254 18.54 -30.49 14.22
N LEU A 255 19.55 -31.19 13.69
CA LEU A 255 20.72 -30.57 13.07
C LEU A 255 20.50 -30.35 11.56
N GLY A 256 20.77 -29.13 11.10
CA GLY A 256 20.85 -28.81 9.68
C GLY A 256 22.03 -29.49 8.98
N ALA A 257 22.09 -29.36 7.66
CA ALA A 257 23.14 -29.99 6.84
C ALA A 257 24.58 -29.54 7.21
N ASN A 258 24.71 -28.45 7.95
CA ASN A 258 25.96 -27.91 8.50
C ASN A 258 26.25 -28.37 9.94
N GLY A 259 25.37 -29.14 10.57
CA GLY A 259 25.51 -29.60 11.96
C GLY A 259 25.08 -28.58 13.01
N GLU A 260 24.41 -27.48 12.63
CA GLU A 260 23.85 -26.49 13.55
C GLU A 260 22.36 -26.76 13.81
N PRO A 261 21.82 -26.43 15.00
CA PRO A 261 20.39 -26.55 15.30
C PRO A 261 19.49 -25.80 14.31
N LEU A 262 18.54 -26.48 13.66
CA LEU A 262 17.68 -25.91 12.60
C LEU A 262 16.88 -24.69 13.09
N GLY A 263 16.32 -24.75 14.30
CA GLY A 263 15.59 -23.61 14.89
C GLY A 263 16.47 -22.36 15.03
N SER A 264 17.75 -22.53 15.40
CA SER A 264 18.69 -21.41 15.54
C SER A 264 19.17 -20.82 14.20
N MET A 265 19.05 -21.58 13.11
CA MET A 265 19.45 -21.13 11.77
C MET A 265 18.42 -20.21 11.12
N TYR A 266 17.13 -20.40 11.44
CA TYR A 266 16.02 -19.63 10.88
C TYR A 266 15.42 -18.62 11.86
N ASP A 267 15.84 -18.64 13.14
CA ASP A 267 15.50 -17.59 14.10
C ASP A 267 16.14 -16.24 13.75
N TRP A 268 15.55 -15.17 14.28
CA TRP A 268 16.07 -13.81 14.14
C TRP A 268 15.83 -12.99 15.41
N ARG A 269 16.58 -11.89 15.50
CA ARG A 269 16.25 -10.79 16.41
C ARG A 269 15.92 -9.56 15.60
N ASN A 270 14.91 -8.82 16.06
CA ASN A 270 14.54 -7.55 15.45
C ASN A 270 15.66 -6.51 15.65
N PRO A 271 15.88 -5.61 14.66
CA PRO A 271 15.18 -5.50 13.37
C PRO A 271 15.68 -6.54 12.34
N ILE A 272 14.80 -6.93 11.43
CA ILE A 272 15.10 -7.93 10.38
C ILE A 272 15.25 -7.29 9.00
N MET A 273 14.71 -6.08 8.80
CA MET A 273 14.77 -5.36 7.54
C MET A 273 15.26 -3.93 7.77
N LEU A 274 16.21 -3.49 6.94
CA LEU A 274 16.58 -2.08 6.83
C LEU A 274 16.19 -1.57 5.45
N VAL A 275 15.34 -0.55 5.42
CA VAL A 275 14.99 0.19 4.20
C VAL A 275 15.70 1.53 4.23
N SER A 276 16.46 1.84 3.20
CA SER A 276 17.06 3.17 3.00
C SER A 276 16.73 3.73 1.62
N MET A 277 16.69 5.05 1.51
CA MET A 277 16.43 5.73 0.24
C MET A 277 17.73 6.22 -0.40
N SER A 278 17.84 6.06 -1.72
CA SER A 278 18.83 6.72 -2.56
C SER A 278 18.18 7.40 -3.79
N ASP A 279 18.76 8.53 -4.22
CA ASP A 279 18.35 9.25 -5.44
C ASP A 279 18.92 8.60 -6.73
N ALA A 280 19.74 7.56 -6.60
CA ALA A 280 20.32 6.80 -7.71
C ALA A 280 20.33 5.30 -7.39
N MET A 281 20.24 4.46 -8.43
CA MET A 281 20.53 3.03 -8.28
C MET A 281 21.96 2.85 -7.78
N MET A 282 22.13 2.13 -6.68
CA MET A 282 23.44 1.69 -6.18
C MET A 282 23.74 0.27 -6.66
#